data_AF-A0A928XNW5-F1
#
_entry.id   AF-A0A928XNW5-F1
#
_cell.length_a   1.000
_cell.length_b   1.000
_cell.length_c   1.000
_cell.angle_alpha   90.00
_cell.angle_beta   90.00
_cell.angle_gamma   90.00
#
_symmetry.space_group_name_H-M   'P 1'
#
loop_
_entity.id
_entity.type
_entity.pdbx_description
1 polymer ?
#
loop_
_entity_poly.entity_id
_entity_poly.type
_entity_poly.pdbx_seq_one_letter_code
_entity_poly.pdbx_strand_id
1 'polypeptide(L)'
;MSTRTVRLDEESERLLEAVRRAKGLSVSDALKRGLLALREAMEAEGPSATPYDVYKSIELGQGGWARGSARRAKAEVARSIRAKARR
;
A
#
# COMPACT_ATOMS: atom_id res chain seq x y z
N MET A 1 19.09 -9.00 22.23
CA MET A 1 18.28 -10.05 21.56
C MET A 1 17.39 -10.67 22.63
N SER A 2 16.08 -10.44 22.59
CA SER A 2 15.15 -11.20 23.45
C SER A 2 14.88 -12.53 22.75
N THR A 3 15.24 -13.65 23.36
CA THR A 3 14.92 -14.99 22.85
C THR A 3 13.47 -15.29 23.19
N ARG A 4 12.61 -15.30 22.18
CA ARG A 4 11.21 -15.73 22.29
C ARG A 4 11.05 -17.06 21.59
N THR A 5 10.72 -18.10 22.36
CA THR A 5 10.53 -19.45 21.81
C THR A 5 9.13 -19.54 21.20
N VAL A 6 9.04 -19.95 19.93
CA VAL A 6 7.79 -20.18 19.21
C VAL A 6 7.67 -21.68 18.97
N ARG A 7 6.53 -22.28 19.34
CA ARG A 7 6.20 -23.66 18.98
C ARG A 7 5.37 -23.66 17.71
N LEU A 8 5.75 -24.53 16.77
CA LEU A 8 5.00 -24.80 15.57
C LEU A 8 4.07 -25.99 15.82
N ASP A 9 2.93 -26.01 15.14
CA ASP A 9 2.12 -27.21 15.04
C ASP A 9 2.81 -28.27 14.17
N GLU A 10 2.31 -29.51 14.20
CA GLU A 10 2.93 -30.62 13.48
C GLU A 10 2.98 -30.43 11.96
N GLU A 11 2.00 -29.74 11.36
CA GLU A 11 1.98 -29.49 9.93
C GLU A 11 3.08 -28.48 9.57
N SER A 12 3.17 -27.39 10.34
CA SER A 12 4.20 -26.37 10.21
C SER A 12 5.62 -26.94 10.38
N GLU A 13 5.83 -27.86 11.33
CA GLU A 13 7.13 -28.53 11.49
C GLU A 13 7.50 -29.38 10.28
N ARG A 14 6.55 -30.14 9.72
CA ARG A 14 6.78 -30.95 8.51
C ARG A 14 7.13 -30.08 7.30
N LEU A 15 6.42 -28.96 7.12
CA LEU A 15 6.70 -27.99 6.05
C LEU A 15 8.10 -27.39 6.20
N LEU A 16 8.46 -26.98 7.41
CA LEU A 16 9.79 -26.44 7.69
C LEU A 16 10.88 -27.47 7.38
N GLU A 17 10.72 -28.73 7.79
CA GLU A 17 11.66 -29.80 7.45
C GLU A 17 11.78 -30.04 5.95
N ALA A 18 10.66 -30.05 5.21
CA ALA A 18 10.68 -30.20 3.76
C ALA A 18 11.49 -29.09 3.08
N VAL A 19 11.25 -27.82 3.48
CA VAL A 19 11.98 -26.66 2.95
C VAL A 19 13.47 -26.73 3.29
N ARG A 20 13.81 -27.08 4.54
CA ARG A 20 15.21 -27.23 4.98
C ARG A 20 15.94 -28.29 4.16
N ARG A 21 15.35 -29.47 3.98
CA ARG A 21 15.95 -30.57 3.20
C ARG A 21 16.10 -30.22 1.73
N ALA A 22 15.08 -29.62 1.13
CA ALA A 22 15.10 -29.27 -0.30
C ALA A 22 16.10 -28.14 -0.63
N LYS A 23 16.37 -27.22 0.30
CA LYS A 23 17.20 -26.03 0.07
C LYS A 23 18.51 -26.01 0.86
N GLY A 24 18.77 -27.02 1.69
CA GLY A 24 19.95 -27.08 2.56
C GLY A 24 20.03 -25.96 3.59
N LEU A 25 18.88 -25.48 4.09
CA LEU A 25 18.81 -24.30 4.96
C LEU A 25 18.81 -24.64 6.45
N SER A 26 19.36 -23.73 7.24
CA SER A 26 19.12 -23.69 8.69
C SER A 26 17.64 -23.34 8.97
N VAL A 27 17.16 -23.66 10.17
CA VAL A 27 15.81 -23.26 10.62
C VAL A 27 15.64 -21.74 10.51
N SER A 28 16.63 -20.99 11.00
CA SER A 28 16.62 -19.52 10.99
C SER A 28 16.58 -18.95 9.57
N ASP A 29 17.35 -19.51 8.63
CA ASP A 29 17.37 -19.03 7.25
C ASP A 29 16.07 -19.34 6.52
N ALA A 30 15.49 -20.52 6.75
CA ALA A 30 14.20 -20.89 6.18
C ALA A 30 13.09 -19.94 6.66
N LEU A 31 13.01 -19.69 7.97
CA LEU A 31 12.05 -18.75 8.55
C LEU A 31 12.27 -17.32 8.07
N LYS A 32 13.53 -16.85 8.02
CA LYS A 32 13.87 -15.51 7.52
C LYS A 32 13.41 -15.31 6.07
N ARG A 33 13.66 -16.29 5.21
CA ARG A 33 13.21 -16.25 3.81
C ARG A 33 11.68 -16.32 3.69
N GLY A 34 11.02 -17.14 4.51
CA GLY A 34 9.56 -17.22 4.56
C GLY A 34 8.92 -15.88 4.96
N LEU A 35 9.44 -15.21 5.99
CA LEU A 35 8.96 -13.89 6.40
C LEU A 35 9.18 -12.81 5.34
N LEU A 36 10.32 -12.86 4.65
CA LEU A 36 10.62 -11.94 3.55
C LEU A 36 9.62 -12.12 2.40
N ALA A 37 9.40 -13.36 1.97
CA ALA A 37 8.45 -13.69 0.92
C ALA A 37 7.00 -13.30 1.29
N LEU A 38 6.60 -13.50 2.54
CA LEU A 38 5.29 -13.06 3.02
C LEU A 38 5.15 -11.54 2.96
N ARG A 39 6.17 -10.78 3.39
CA ARG A 39 6.15 -9.32 3.30
C ARG A 39 6.03 -8.86 1.84
N GLU A 40 6.81 -9.45 0.94
CA GLU A 40 6.76 -9.13 -0.49
C GLU A 40 5.38 -9.44 -1.08
N ALA A 41 4.75 -10.56 -0.69
CA ALA A 41 3.39 -10.88 -1.10
C ALA A 41 2.38 -9.85 -0.57
N MET A 42 2.48 -9.43 0.69
CA MET A 42 1.63 -8.38 1.25
C MET A 42 1.81 -7.03 0.55
N GLU A 43 3.03 -6.68 0.16
CA GLU A 43 3.32 -5.46 -0.61
C GLU A 43 2.77 -5.56 -2.04
N ALA A 44 2.84 -6.74 -2.67
CA ALA A 44 2.32 -6.98 -4.01
C ALA A 44 0.80 -7.02 -4.06
N GLU A 45 0.15 -7.58 -3.02
CA GLU A 45 -1.30 -7.53 -2.86
C GLU A 45 -1.78 -6.10 -2.56
N GLY A 46 -0.92 -5.28 -1.96
CA GLY A 46 -1.17 -3.89 -1.61
C GLY A 46 -2.32 -3.72 -0.61
N PRO A 47 -2.47 -2.55 0.04
CA PRO A 47 -3.80 -2.19 0.51
C PRO A 47 -4.70 -2.17 -0.72
N SER A 48 -5.79 -2.94 -0.73
CA SER A 48 -6.81 -2.82 -1.79
C SER A 48 -7.11 -1.34 -1.94
N ALA A 49 -6.74 -0.75 -3.08
CA ALA A 49 -6.80 0.70 -3.26
C ALA A 49 -8.17 1.16 -2.80
N THR A 50 -8.21 1.99 -1.75
CA THR A 50 -9.51 2.42 -1.25
C THR A 50 -10.18 3.23 -2.37
N PRO A 51 -11.52 3.30 -2.42
CA PRO A 51 -12.19 4.17 -3.37
C PRO A 51 -11.64 5.62 -3.36
N TYR A 52 -11.14 6.07 -2.20
CA TYR A 52 -10.46 7.35 -2.05
C TYR A 52 -9.08 7.41 -2.73
N ASP A 53 -8.27 6.35 -2.61
CA ASP A 53 -6.96 6.28 -3.27
C ASP A 53 -7.09 6.30 -4.79
N VAL A 54 -8.13 5.63 -5.32
CA VAL A 54 -8.51 5.72 -6.73
C VAL A 54 -8.94 7.14 -7.09
N TYR A 55 -9.83 7.76 -6.33
CA TYR A 55 -10.25 9.14 -6.60
C TYR A 55 -9.07 10.13 -6.61
N LYS A 56 -8.11 9.96 -5.70
CA LYS A 56 -6.90 10.79 -5.60
C LYS A 56 -5.97 10.64 -6.82
N SER A 57 -5.95 9.48 -7.46
CA SER A 57 -5.09 9.23 -8.63
C SER A 57 -5.73 9.65 -9.96
N ILE A 58 -7.03 9.99 -9.99
CA ILE A 58 -7.70 10.46 -11.21
C ILE A 58 -7.15 11.85 -11.59
N GLU A 59 -6.48 11.92 -12.74
CA GLU A 59 -6.11 13.18 -13.37
C GLU A 59 -7.31 13.74 -14.15
N LEU A 60 -7.99 14.74 -13.57
CA LEU A 60 -9.26 15.28 -14.08
C LEU A 60 -9.10 16.18 -15.33
N GLY A 61 -7.89 16.32 -15.87
CA GLY A 61 -7.59 17.17 -17.03
C GLY A 61 -7.78 18.68 -16.76
N GLN A 62 -7.69 19.47 -17.84
CA GLN A 62 -7.80 20.93 -17.73
C GLN A 62 -9.23 21.35 -17.39
N GLY A 63 -9.43 21.89 -16.18
CA GLY A 63 -10.72 22.38 -15.71
C GLY A 63 -11.53 21.40 -14.86
N GLY A 64 -11.09 20.15 -14.72
CA GLY A 64 -11.74 19.17 -13.85
C GLY A 64 -11.45 19.35 -12.36
N TRP A 65 -10.46 20.16 -12.00
CA TRP A 65 -10.13 20.47 -10.61
C TRP A 65 -10.99 21.61 -10.06
N ALA A 66 -11.46 21.45 -8.82
CA ALA A 66 -12.08 22.54 -8.08
C ALA A 66 -11.06 23.68 -7.87
N ARG A 67 -11.40 24.90 -8.28
CA ARG A 67 -10.53 26.09 -8.08
C ARG A 67 -10.40 26.55 -6.62
N GLY A 68 -11.15 25.94 -5.72
CA GLY A 68 -11.10 26.21 -4.27
C GLY A 68 -12.16 25.42 -3.52
N SER A 69 -12.18 25.57 -2.19
CA SER A 69 -13.15 24.88 -1.34
C SER A 69 -14.57 25.40 -1.53
N ALA A 70 -15.58 24.55 -1.28
CA ALA A 70 -17.00 24.90 -1.43
C ALA A 70 -17.38 26.15 -0.62
N ARG A 71 -16.82 26.33 0.59
CA ARG A 71 -17.03 27.51 1.44
C ARG A 71 -16.64 28.83 0.77
N ARG A 72 -15.72 28.78 -0.21
CA ARG A 72 -15.21 29.96 -0.94
C ARG A 72 -15.72 30.05 -2.38
N ALA A 73 -16.65 29.18 -2.78
CA ALA A 73 -17.09 29.07 -4.18
C ALA A 73 -17.49 30.42 -4.80
N LYS A 74 -18.29 31.23 -4.10
CA LYS A 74 -18.71 32.56 -4.59
C LYS A 74 -17.54 33.50 -4.85
N ALA A 75 -16.53 33.50 -3.96
CA ALA A 75 -15.33 34.30 -4.12
C ALA A 75 -14.44 33.80 -5.27
N GLU A 76 -14.32 32.47 -5.43
CA GLU A 76 -13.57 31.86 -6.53
C GLU A 76 -14.18 32.14 -7.90
N VAL A 77 -15.50 32.08 -8.01
CA VAL A 77 -16.23 32.43 -9.23
C VAL A 77 -16.02 33.90 -9.59
N ALA A 78 -16.20 34.81 -8.62
CA ALA A 78 -16.01 36.24 -8.85
C ALA A 78 -14.57 36.57 -9.27
N ARG A 79 -13.56 35.88 -8.71
CA ARG A 79 -12.17 36.01 -9.14
C ARG A 79 -11.96 35.50 -10.55
N SER A 80 -12.53 34.35 -10.89
CA SER A 80 -12.42 33.73 -12.21
C SER A 80 -13.03 34.58 -13.31
N ILE A 81 -14.21 35.16 -13.07
CA ILE A 81 -14.87 36.08 -14.01
C ILE A 81 -14.01 37.33 -14.23
N ARG A 82 -13.50 37.95 -13.14
CA ARG A 82 -12.63 39.13 -13.24
C ARG A 82 -11.32 38.84 -13.97
N ALA A 83 -10.72 37.68 -13.76
CA ALA A 83 -9.52 37.26 -14.47
C ALA A 83 -9.78 37.06 -15.97
N LYS A 84 -10.94 36.50 -16.33
CA LYS A 84 -11.34 36.35 -17.74
C LYS A 84 -11.62 37.69 -18.42
N ALA A 85 -12.26 38.63 -17.73
CA ALA A 85 -12.57 39.96 -18.27
C ALA A 85 -11.34 40.87 -18.43
N ARG A 86 -10.19 40.49 -17.86
CA ARG A 86 -8.91 41.20 -17.99
C ARG A 86 -7.99 40.63 -19.08
N ARG A 87 -8.35 39.49 -19.67
CA ARG A 87 -7.71 38.94 -20.86
C ARG A 87 -8.43 39.43 -22.10
#